data_AF-A0A8T8HW37-F1
#
_entry.id   AF-A0A8T8HW37-F1
#
_cell.length_a   1.000
_cell.length_b   1.000
_cell.length_c   1.000
_cell.angle_alpha   90.00
_cell.angle_beta   90.00
_cell.angle_gamma   90.00
#
_symmetry.space_group_name_H-M   'P 1'
#
loop_
_entity.id
_entity.type
_entity.pdbx_description
1 polymer ?
#
loop_
_entity_poly.entity_id
_entity_poly.type
_entity_poly.pdbx_seq_one_letter_code
_entity_poly.pdbx_strand_id
1 'polypeptide(L)'
;LYLLTGSAGAGSDDAGRRDAALAAARERGVRIRPVGFGAADRATLDRYAAGGAGEACRPARAAVVPGADDLVDAVASVIAAGRCADGQQGLQRARLGPEGVRLPVAVPDGAVAVAVVVLRDDRRVSAALVDPAGRVRRPEEPDLLDVLRVERPLAGRWEVLLSSPPDLAGQEVRVGVVWASEVR
;
A
#
# COMPACT_ATOMS: atom_id res chain seq x y z
N LEU A 1 7.58 -4.18 4.85
CA LEU A 1 6.14 -4.14 5.21
C LEU A 1 5.60 -5.48 4.76
N TYR A 2 5.23 -6.35 5.69
CA TYR A 2 4.63 -7.64 5.37
C TYR A 2 3.11 -7.51 5.53
N LEU A 3 2.38 -7.67 4.43
CA LEU A 3 0.93 -7.80 4.44
C LEU A 3 0.63 -9.29 4.66
N LEU A 4 0.10 -9.62 5.83
CA LEU A 4 -0.34 -10.98 6.13
C LEU A 4 -1.83 -11.07 5.85
N THR A 5 -2.22 -11.81 4.83
CA THR A 5 -3.61 -12.23 4.59
C THR A 5 -3.81 -13.63 5.17
N GLY A 6 -4.69 -13.79 6.16
CA GLY A 6 -4.94 -15.08 6.79
C GLY A 6 -6.38 -15.54 6.60
N SER A 7 -6.58 -16.76 6.10
CA SER A 7 -7.85 -17.50 6.18
C SER A 7 -7.90 -18.30 7.50
N ALA A 8 -9.09 -18.39 8.09
CA ALA A 8 -9.29 -18.99 9.40
C ALA A 8 -9.34 -20.52 9.31
N GLY A 9 -8.37 -21.18 9.94
CA GLY A 9 -8.41 -22.60 10.28
C GLY A 9 -7.15 -22.95 11.07
N ALA A 10 -7.23 -23.06 12.40
CA ALA A 10 -6.05 -23.28 13.23
C ALA A 10 -6.33 -24.27 14.38
N GLY A 11 -5.64 -25.41 14.36
CA GLY A 11 -5.41 -26.26 15.52
C GLY A 11 -4.32 -25.67 16.44
N SER A 12 -4.09 -26.28 17.60
CA SER A 12 -3.16 -25.80 18.66
C SER A 12 -1.72 -25.59 18.18
N ASP A 13 -1.23 -26.43 17.27
CA ASP A 13 0.15 -26.37 16.76
C ASP A 13 0.40 -25.15 15.86
N ASP A 14 -0.65 -24.68 15.18
CA ASP A 14 -0.58 -23.49 14.33
C ASP A 14 -0.56 -22.21 15.16
N ALA A 15 -1.24 -22.20 16.31
CA ALA A 15 -1.18 -21.09 17.26
C ALA A 15 0.23 -20.94 17.87
N GLY A 16 0.85 -22.05 18.32
CA GLY A 16 2.21 -22.01 18.87
C GLY A 16 3.25 -21.55 17.85
N ARG A 17 3.16 -22.01 16.59
CA ARG A 17 4.05 -21.58 15.50
C ARG A 17 3.91 -20.09 15.18
N ARG A 18 2.67 -19.59 15.18
CA ARG A 18 2.33 -18.19 14.93
C ARG A 18 2.86 -17.28 16.03
N ASP A 19 2.69 -17.64 17.29
CA ASP A 19 3.19 -16.85 18.42
C ASP A 19 4.73 -16.76 18.39
N ALA A 20 5.41 -17.87 18.07
CA ALA A 20 6.86 -17.87 17.86
C ALA A 20 7.28 -16.96 16.70
N ALA A 21 6.52 -16.95 15.58
CA ALA A 21 6.80 -16.07 14.45
C ALA A 21 6.61 -14.59 14.78
N LEU A 22 5.59 -14.23 15.58
CA LEU A 22 5.37 -12.86 16.05
C LEU A 22 6.49 -12.43 17.00
N ALA A 23 6.88 -13.28 17.96
CA ALA A 23 8.01 -13.01 18.85
C ALA A 23 9.31 -12.72 18.07
N ALA A 24 9.64 -13.58 17.10
CA ALA A 24 10.80 -13.37 16.23
C ALA A 24 10.69 -12.09 15.38
N ALA A 25 9.48 -11.73 14.93
CA ALA A 25 9.25 -10.48 14.22
C ALA A 25 9.54 -9.27 15.12
N ARG A 26 9.04 -9.30 16.36
CA ARG A 26 9.29 -8.26 17.37
C ARG A 26 10.77 -8.08 17.67
N GLU A 27 11.50 -9.17 17.91
CA GLU A 27 12.94 -9.17 18.18
C GLU A 27 13.74 -8.53 17.03
N ARG A 28 13.30 -8.73 15.79
CA ARG A 28 13.90 -8.12 14.59
C ARG A 28 13.43 -6.69 14.32
N GLY A 29 12.67 -6.07 15.22
CA GLY A 29 12.13 -4.72 15.00
C GLY A 29 11.06 -4.64 13.92
N VAL A 30 10.45 -5.77 13.53
CA VAL A 30 9.42 -5.80 12.50
C VAL A 30 8.11 -5.27 13.07
N ARG A 31 7.61 -4.20 12.46
CA ARG A 31 6.29 -3.64 12.76
C ARG A 31 5.23 -4.35 11.93
N ILE A 32 4.10 -4.69 12.56
CA ILE A 32 3.00 -5.45 11.96
C ILE A 32 1.74 -4.60 11.98
N ARG A 33 1.09 -4.46 10.82
CA ARG A 33 -0.20 -3.77 10.68
C ARG A 33 -1.10 -4.63 9.79
N PRO A 34 -1.94 -5.47 10.40
CA PRO A 34 -2.75 -6.42 9.66
C PRO A 34 -3.98 -5.74 9.05
N VAL A 35 -4.32 -6.16 7.84
CA VAL A 35 -5.52 -5.74 7.11
C VAL A 35 -6.34 -6.98 6.82
N GLY A 36 -7.55 -7.05 7.38
CA GLY A 36 -8.53 -8.10 7.09
C GLY A 36 -9.63 -7.61 6.16
N PHE A 37 -10.33 -8.53 5.51
CA PHE A 37 -11.45 -8.22 4.61
C PHE A 37 -12.78 -8.72 5.17
N GLY A 38 -13.86 -8.00 4.91
CA GLY A 38 -15.22 -8.39 5.24
C GLY A 38 -15.39 -8.75 6.72
N ALA A 39 -15.72 -10.02 6.99
CA ALA A 39 -15.96 -10.54 8.34
C ALA A 39 -14.69 -11.05 9.04
N ALA A 40 -13.49 -10.55 8.68
CA ALA A 40 -12.25 -10.95 9.32
C ALA A 40 -12.29 -10.74 10.84
N ASP A 41 -11.78 -11.71 11.61
CA ASP A 41 -11.75 -11.65 13.07
C ASP A 41 -10.83 -10.53 13.57
N ARG A 42 -11.46 -9.44 14.01
CA ARG A 42 -10.79 -8.27 14.55
C ARG A 42 -9.86 -8.58 15.72
N ALA A 43 -10.27 -9.46 16.63
CA ALA A 43 -9.48 -9.78 17.82
C ALA A 43 -8.19 -10.53 17.45
N THR A 44 -8.25 -11.40 16.44
CA THR A 44 -7.06 -12.05 15.89
C THR A 44 -6.13 -11.06 15.20
N LEU A 45 -6.66 -10.12 14.42
CA LEU A 45 -5.84 -9.08 13.79
C LEU A 45 -5.19 -8.14 14.83
N ASP A 46 -5.91 -7.75 15.88
CA ASP A 46 -5.33 -6.91 16.93
C ASP A 46 -4.21 -7.63 17.71
N ARG A 47 -4.31 -8.97 17.89
CA ARG A 47 -3.20 -9.79 18.42
C ARG A 47 -1.96 -9.75 17.50
N TYR A 48 -2.15 -9.82 16.18
CA TYR A 48 -1.05 -9.68 15.23
C TYR A 48 -0.40 -8.30 15.29
N ALA A 49 -1.19 -7.24 15.40
CA ALA A 49 -0.68 -5.88 15.55
C ALA A 49 0.17 -5.74 16.83
N ALA A 50 -0.33 -6.26 17.95
CA ALA A 50 0.36 -6.24 19.24
C ALA A 50 1.65 -7.09 19.27
N GLY A 51 1.70 -8.15 18.47
CA GLY A 51 2.86 -9.04 18.36
C GLY A 51 4.05 -8.43 17.61
N GLY A 52 3.89 -7.29 16.95
CA GLY A 52 4.99 -6.58 16.29
C GLY A 52 5.92 -5.84 17.26
N ALA A 53 6.97 -5.25 16.70
CA ALA A 53 7.77 -4.23 17.37
C ALA A 53 6.93 -2.95 17.60
N GLY A 54 7.26 -2.21 18.66
CA GLY A 54 6.64 -0.92 18.96
C GLY A 54 6.81 0.11 17.84
N GLU A 55 6.06 1.20 17.90
CA GLU A 55 6.03 2.15 16.79
C GLU A 55 7.06 3.26 16.90
N ALA A 56 7.35 3.86 15.74
CA ALA A 56 8.09 5.11 15.67
C ALA A 56 7.17 6.34 15.82
N CYS A 57 5.94 6.31 15.27
CA CYS A 57 5.13 7.54 15.11
C CYS A 57 3.63 7.42 15.41
N ARG A 58 2.98 6.27 15.22
CA ARG A 58 1.52 6.11 15.50
C ARG A 58 1.15 4.67 15.87
N PRO A 59 0.16 4.46 16.78
CA PRO A 59 -0.42 3.16 17.15
C PRO A 59 -0.66 2.23 15.97
N ALA A 60 -0.04 1.05 15.98
CA ALA A 60 -0.26 -0.08 15.11
C ALA A 60 -1.65 -0.60 15.43
N ARG A 61 -2.53 -0.48 14.45
CA ARG A 61 -3.93 -0.86 14.57
C ARG A 61 -4.25 -1.80 13.43
N ALA A 62 -5.00 -2.85 13.73
CA ALA A 62 -5.63 -3.62 12.67
C ALA A 62 -6.60 -2.74 11.88
N ALA A 63 -6.74 -3.04 10.60
CA ALA A 63 -7.84 -2.54 9.78
C ALA A 63 -8.68 -3.74 9.33
N VAL A 64 -9.99 -3.58 9.31
CA VAL A 64 -10.89 -4.49 8.59
C VAL A 64 -11.58 -3.65 7.53
N VAL A 65 -11.39 -4.04 6.28
CA VAL A 65 -11.97 -3.34 5.14
C VAL A 65 -13.16 -4.10 4.58
N PRO A 66 -14.26 -3.41 4.20
CA PRO A 66 -15.43 -4.04 3.60
C PRO A 66 -15.12 -4.81 2.31
N GLY A 67 -14.25 -4.27 1.45
CA GLY A 67 -13.91 -4.90 0.18
C GLY A 67 -12.62 -4.37 -0.44
N ALA A 68 -12.37 -4.78 -1.69
CA ALA A 68 -11.19 -4.39 -2.45
C ALA A 68 -11.12 -2.87 -2.70
N ASP A 69 -12.26 -2.18 -2.75
CA ASP A 69 -12.34 -0.73 -2.93
C ASP A 69 -11.62 0.06 -1.83
N ASP A 70 -11.62 -0.47 -0.62
CA ASP A 70 -11.04 0.16 0.56
C ASP A 70 -9.58 -0.27 0.80
N LEU A 71 -9.09 -1.23 0.00
CA LEU A 71 -7.75 -1.80 0.18
C LEU A 71 -6.65 -0.76 -0.06
N VAL A 72 -6.82 0.10 -1.06
CA VAL A 72 -5.83 1.14 -1.38
C VAL A 72 -5.64 2.08 -0.20
N ASP A 73 -6.73 2.53 0.41
CA ASP A 73 -6.68 3.43 1.58
C ASP A 73 -6.12 2.72 2.81
N ALA A 74 -6.46 1.45 3.04
CA ALA A 74 -5.89 0.67 4.12
C ALA A 74 -4.37 0.47 3.96
N VAL A 75 -3.90 0.15 2.75
CA VAL A 75 -2.47 0.01 2.44
C VAL A 75 -1.75 1.35 2.55
N ALA A 76 -2.33 2.42 2.02
CA ALA A 76 -1.82 3.78 2.14
C ALA A 76 -1.67 4.17 3.62
N SER A 77 -2.67 3.91 4.46
CA SER A 77 -2.64 4.16 5.91
C SER A 77 -1.54 3.35 6.62
N VAL A 78 -1.35 2.10 6.22
CA VAL A 78 -0.28 1.24 6.74
C VAL A 78 1.10 1.80 6.38
N ILE A 79 1.31 2.21 5.13
CA ILE A 79 2.56 2.85 4.68
C ILE A 79 2.77 4.16 5.42
N ALA A 80 1.73 4.98 5.49
CA ALA A 80 1.77 6.30 6.11
C ALA A 80 2.29 6.20 7.54
N ALA A 81 1.71 5.31 8.34
CA ALA A 81 2.14 5.16 9.71
C ALA A 81 3.51 4.50 9.88
N GLY A 82 3.91 3.61 8.96
CA GLY A 82 5.25 3.01 8.97
C GLY A 82 6.36 4.01 8.62
N ARG A 83 6.02 5.09 7.90
CA ARG A 83 6.95 6.13 7.43
C ARG A 83 6.76 7.48 8.10
N CYS A 84 5.93 7.57 9.13
CA CYS A 84 5.62 8.84 9.80
C CYS A 84 5.11 9.89 8.81
N ALA A 85 4.38 9.43 7.79
CA ALA A 85 3.80 10.28 6.78
C ALA A 85 2.85 11.29 7.41
N ASP A 86 2.97 12.50 6.94
CA ASP A 86 2.23 13.68 7.37
C ASP A 86 1.21 14.12 6.30
N GLY A 87 1.29 13.58 5.08
CA GLY A 87 0.32 13.88 4.04
C GLY A 87 -0.04 12.71 3.12
N GLN A 88 -1.18 12.88 2.47
CA GLN A 88 -1.78 11.92 1.54
C GLN A 88 -2.59 12.66 0.48
N GLN A 89 -2.62 12.09 -0.73
CA GLN A 89 -3.58 12.49 -1.76
C GLN A 89 -4.76 11.52 -1.69
N GLY A 90 -5.98 12.04 -1.79
CA GLY A 90 -7.19 11.21 -1.79
C GLY A 90 -7.17 10.16 -2.89
N LEU A 91 -7.92 9.07 -2.67
CA LEU A 91 -8.07 7.96 -3.62
C LEU A 91 -8.53 8.50 -4.99
N GLN A 92 -7.73 8.22 -6.01
CA GLN A 92 -8.10 8.46 -7.39
C GLN A 92 -8.63 7.17 -8.00
N ARG A 93 -9.77 7.27 -8.70
CA ARG A 93 -10.34 6.17 -9.49
C ARG A 93 -10.34 6.57 -10.95
N ALA A 94 -9.99 5.65 -11.83
CA ALA A 94 -10.10 5.85 -13.25
C ALA A 94 -10.55 4.60 -13.97
N ARG A 95 -11.33 4.78 -15.03
CA ARG A 95 -11.65 3.71 -15.96
C ARG A 95 -10.61 3.69 -17.07
N LEU A 96 -9.99 2.54 -17.29
CA LEU A 96 -9.06 2.34 -18.39
C LEU A 96 -9.84 2.17 -19.71
N GLY A 97 -9.50 3.01 -20.67
CA GLY A 97 -9.83 2.83 -22.07
C GLY A 97 -8.61 2.37 -22.88
N PRO A 98 -8.76 2.17 -24.20
CA PRO A 98 -7.69 1.69 -25.08
C PRO A 98 -6.45 2.60 -25.10
N GLU A 99 -6.62 3.90 -24.87
CA GLU A 99 -5.53 4.88 -24.82
C GLU A 99 -4.80 4.94 -23.46
N GLY A 100 -5.27 4.17 -22.48
CA GLY A 100 -4.83 4.28 -21.09
C GLY A 100 -5.30 5.57 -20.40
N VAL A 101 -4.74 5.87 -19.24
CA VAL A 101 -5.03 7.07 -18.47
C VAL A 101 -3.77 7.61 -17.79
N ARG A 102 -3.73 8.93 -17.57
CA ARG A 102 -2.70 9.61 -16.79
C ARG A 102 -3.34 10.23 -15.55
N LEU A 103 -2.89 9.82 -14.38
CA LEU A 103 -3.39 10.34 -13.11
C LEU A 103 -2.35 11.28 -12.48
N PRO A 104 -2.72 12.53 -12.17
CA PRO A 104 -1.78 13.46 -11.57
C PRO A 104 -1.46 13.07 -10.13
N VAL A 105 -0.20 13.25 -9.75
CA VAL A 105 0.28 13.11 -8.38
C VAL A 105 0.99 14.40 -7.99
N ALA A 106 0.52 15.05 -6.93
CA ALA A 106 1.16 16.24 -6.39
C ALA A 106 2.12 15.85 -5.27
N VAL A 107 3.41 16.11 -5.46
CA VAL A 107 4.43 15.92 -4.43
C VAL A 107 4.81 17.29 -3.87
N PRO A 108 4.60 17.56 -2.57
CA PRO A 108 4.92 18.86 -1.99
C PRO A 108 6.43 19.07 -1.86
N ASP A 109 6.82 20.34 -1.77
CA ASP A 109 8.18 20.73 -1.39
C ASP A 109 8.53 20.15 -0.01
N GLY A 110 9.77 19.64 0.13
CA GLY A 110 10.25 19.05 1.38
C GLY A 110 9.81 17.60 1.63
N ALA A 111 9.10 16.96 0.69
CA ALA A 111 8.84 15.53 0.73
C ALA A 111 10.16 14.75 0.65
N VAL A 112 10.43 13.89 1.63
CA VAL A 112 11.62 13.02 1.66
C VAL A 112 11.34 11.59 1.21
N ALA A 113 10.06 11.19 1.25
CA ALA A 113 9.62 9.93 0.69
C ALA A 113 8.20 10.04 0.14
N VAL A 114 7.95 9.39 -1.00
CA VAL A 114 6.62 9.22 -1.59
C VAL A 114 6.39 7.73 -1.86
N ALA A 115 5.18 7.27 -1.58
CA ALA A 115 4.69 5.98 -2.04
C ALA A 115 3.39 6.15 -2.80
N VAL A 116 3.32 5.53 -3.98
CA VAL A 116 2.14 5.44 -4.83
C VAL A 116 1.66 4.01 -4.82
N VAL A 117 0.43 3.81 -4.34
CA VAL A 117 -0.26 2.51 -4.30
C VAL A 117 -1.17 2.43 -5.51
N VAL A 118 -1.04 1.38 -6.31
CA VAL A 118 -1.86 1.14 -7.51
C VAL A 118 -2.55 -0.20 -7.35
N LEU A 119 -3.88 -0.21 -7.37
CA LEU A 119 -4.70 -1.42 -7.42
C LEU A 119 -5.38 -1.54 -8.79
N ARG A 120 -5.32 -2.74 -9.37
CA ARG A 120 -5.82 -3.10 -10.70
C ARG A 120 -6.65 -4.38 -10.60
N ASP A 121 -7.56 -4.54 -11.54
CA ASP A 121 -8.41 -5.74 -11.64
C ASP A 121 -7.78 -6.84 -12.54
N ASP A 122 -6.77 -6.50 -13.36
CA ASP A 122 -6.04 -7.44 -14.24
C ASP A 122 -4.53 -7.12 -14.22
N ARG A 123 -3.69 -8.15 -14.07
CA ARG A 123 -2.22 -8.04 -13.98
C ARG A 123 -1.56 -7.58 -15.29
N ARG A 124 -2.26 -7.71 -16.42
CA ARG A 124 -1.79 -7.25 -17.73
C ARG A 124 -1.82 -5.72 -17.86
N VAL A 125 -2.54 -5.02 -16.98
CA VAL A 125 -2.48 -3.57 -16.91
C VAL A 125 -1.13 -3.13 -16.36
N SER A 126 -0.44 -2.29 -17.13
CA SER A 126 0.84 -1.73 -16.73
C SER A 126 0.63 -0.43 -15.95
N ALA A 127 1.49 -0.18 -14.97
CA ALA A 127 1.64 1.15 -14.38
C ALA A 127 3.09 1.63 -14.46
N ALA A 128 3.22 2.93 -14.62
CA ALA A 128 4.48 3.63 -14.48
C ALA A 128 4.27 4.94 -13.74
N LEU A 129 5.26 5.37 -12.98
CA LEU A 129 5.32 6.67 -12.33
C LEU A 129 6.34 7.54 -13.08
N VAL A 130 5.91 8.73 -13.51
CA VAL A 130 6.73 9.70 -14.23
C VAL A 130 6.96 10.90 -13.36
N ASP A 131 8.23 11.28 -13.18
CA ASP A 131 8.61 12.43 -12.39
C ASP A 131 8.63 13.74 -13.22
N PRO A 132 8.75 14.92 -12.57
CA PRO A 132 8.80 16.21 -13.25
C PRO A 132 9.93 16.35 -14.27
N ALA A 133 10.99 15.54 -14.16
CA ALA A 133 12.10 15.50 -15.10
C ALA A 133 11.87 14.49 -16.25
N GLY A 134 10.70 13.85 -16.31
CA GLY A 134 10.33 12.84 -17.31
C GLY A 134 10.91 11.45 -17.03
N ARG A 135 11.51 11.20 -15.87
CA ARG A 135 12.06 9.87 -15.54
C ARG A 135 10.93 8.92 -15.18
N VAL A 136 10.96 7.73 -15.79
CA VAL A 136 9.94 6.71 -15.66
C VAL A 136 10.39 5.62 -14.69
N ARG A 137 9.53 5.28 -13.72
CA ARG A 137 9.71 4.15 -12.79
C ARG A 137 8.57 3.16 -12.97
N ARG A 138 8.87 1.87 -12.94
CA ARG A 138 7.90 0.77 -13.06
C ARG A 138 8.06 -0.19 -11.88
N PRO A 139 7.00 -0.95 -11.54
CA PRO A 139 7.13 -2.06 -10.61
C PRO A 139 8.13 -3.09 -11.18
N GLU A 140 9.01 -3.62 -10.33
CA GLU A 140 9.96 -4.67 -10.74
C GLU A 140 9.22 -5.98 -11.04
N GLU A 141 8.24 -6.31 -10.19
CA GLU A 141 7.34 -7.46 -10.31
C GLU A 141 5.90 -6.97 -10.24
N PRO A 142 5.27 -6.62 -11.38
CA PRO A 142 3.91 -6.10 -11.41
C PRO A 142 2.88 -7.13 -10.89
N ASP A 143 2.03 -6.71 -9.95
CA ASP A 143 0.88 -7.48 -9.48
C ASP A 143 -0.42 -6.63 -9.51
N LEU A 144 -1.52 -7.19 -9.03
CA LEU A 144 -2.80 -6.49 -8.88
C LEU A 144 -2.66 -5.29 -7.94
N LEU A 145 -1.82 -5.40 -6.91
CA LEU A 145 -1.49 -4.33 -5.98
C LEU A 145 0.01 -4.03 -6.04
N ASP A 146 0.36 -2.87 -6.58
CA ASP A 146 1.74 -2.40 -6.64
C ASP A 146 1.96 -1.20 -5.71
N VAL A 147 3.14 -1.14 -5.09
CA VAL A 147 3.58 -0.01 -4.26
C VAL A 147 4.88 0.56 -4.82
N LEU A 148 4.79 1.63 -5.60
CA LEU A 148 5.93 2.34 -6.15
C LEU A 148 6.48 3.31 -5.10
N ARG A 149 7.77 3.20 -4.78
CA ARG A 149 8.42 4.01 -3.75
C ARG A 149 9.50 4.90 -4.36
N VAL A 150 9.54 6.14 -3.90
CA VAL A 150 10.57 7.09 -4.26
C VAL A 150 11.11 7.73 -2.99
N GLU A 151 12.39 7.49 -2.73
CA GLU A 151 13.15 8.22 -1.70
C GLU A 151 13.70 9.49 -2.34
N ARG A 152 13.64 10.62 -1.62
CA ARG A 152 14.02 11.97 -2.09
C ARG A 152 13.36 12.33 -3.43
N PRO A 153 12.01 12.36 -3.51
CA PRO A 153 11.32 12.73 -4.73
C PRO A 153 11.57 14.20 -5.11
N LEU A 154 11.55 14.50 -6.41
CA LEU A 154 11.41 15.87 -6.89
C LEU A 154 10.04 16.41 -6.47
N ALA A 155 9.98 17.65 -6.01
CA ALA A 155 8.71 18.33 -5.77
C ALA A 155 8.02 18.67 -7.10
N GLY A 156 6.70 18.82 -7.06
CA GLY A 156 5.89 19.24 -8.20
C GLY A 156 4.95 18.15 -8.72
N ARG A 157 4.58 18.26 -10.00
CA ARG A 157 3.59 17.40 -10.63
C ARG A 157 4.22 16.16 -11.24
N TRP A 158 3.81 15.02 -10.73
CA TRP A 158 4.11 13.68 -11.25
C TRP A 158 2.90 13.11 -11.97
N GLU A 159 3.10 12.03 -12.72
CA GLU A 159 2.02 11.32 -13.40
C GLU A 159 2.12 9.81 -13.17
N VAL A 160 1.01 9.17 -12.81
CA VAL A 160 0.85 7.72 -12.93
C VAL A 160 0.27 7.43 -14.31
N LEU A 161 1.07 6.79 -15.16
CA LEU A 161 0.64 6.29 -16.45
C LEU A 161 0.11 4.87 -16.28
N LEU A 162 -1.11 4.64 -16.74
CA LEU A 162 -1.76 3.33 -16.70
C LEU A 162 -2.19 2.97 -18.11
N SER A 163 -1.88 1.75 -18.56
CA SER A 163 -2.29 1.27 -19.88
C SER A 163 -2.74 -0.18 -19.83
N SER A 164 -3.69 -0.52 -20.69
CA SER A 164 -4.19 -1.88 -20.88
C SER A 164 -3.85 -2.39 -22.28
N PRO A 165 -3.68 -3.71 -22.45
CA PRO A 165 -3.68 -4.34 -23.76
C PRO A 165 -4.98 -4.03 -24.54
N PRO A 166 -4.95 -4.02 -25.89
CA PRO A 166 -6.13 -3.68 -26.69
C PRO A 166 -7.31 -4.66 -26.55
N ASP A 167 -7.03 -5.92 -26.20
CA ASP A 167 -8.01 -6.99 -26.03
C ASP A 167 -8.68 -6.99 -24.64
N LEU A 168 -8.23 -6.13 -23.73
CA LEU A 168 -8.78 -6.05 -22.37
C LEU A 168 -10.01 -5.15 -22.33
N ALA A 169 -11.10 -5.66 -21.76
CA ALA A 169 -12.28 -4.85 -21.48
C ALA A 169 -11.93 -3.70 -20.52
N GLY A 170 -12.57 -2.54 -20.70
CA GLY A 170 -12.29 -1.38 -19.86
C GLY A 170 -12.63 -1.65 -18.39
N GLN A 171 -11.62 -1.56 -17.54
CA GLN A 171 -11.66 -1.87 -16.11
C GLN A 171 -11.35 -0.66 -15.24
N GLU A 172 -11.65 -0.74 -13.95
CA GLU A 172 -11.30 0.32 -13.01
C GLU A 172 -9.88 0.11 -12.46
N VAL A 173 -9.18 1.22 -12.24
CA VAL A 173 -7.93 1.27 -11.51
C VAL A 173 -8.02 2.29 -10.41
N ARG A 174 -7.35 2.00 -9.30
CA ARG A 174 -7.39 2.80 -8.08
C ARG A 174 -5.97 3.18 -7.68
N VAL A 175 -5.76 4.46 -7.40
CA VAL A 175 -4.44 4.99 -7.07
C VAL A 175 -4.51 5.82 -5.80
N GLY A 176 -3.67 5.47 -4.81
CA GLY A 176 -3.48 6.22 -3.58
C GLY A 176 -2.06 6.75 -3.50
N VAL A 177 -1.87 7.90 -2.86
CA VAL A 177 -0.53 8.50 -2.67
C VAL A 177 -0.35 8.91 -1.23
N VAL A 178 0.82 8.60 -0.67
CA VAL A 178 1.23 9.06 0.66
C VAL A 178 2.65 9.60 0.59
N TRP A 179 2.94 10.60 1.40
CA TRP A 179 4.30 11.15 1.52
C TRP A 179 4.65 11.45 2.96
N ALA A 180 5.95 11.44 3.24
CA ALA A 180 6.51 11.93 4.47
C ALA A 180 7.43 13.12 4.13
N SER A 181 7.27 14.20 4.87
CA SER A 181 8.19 15.33 4.85
C SER A 181 9.30 15.16 5.89
N GLU A 182 10.37 15.93 5.77
CA GLU A 182 11.32 16.08 6.87
C GLU A 182 10.59 16.59 8.11
N VAL A 183 10.68 15.85 9.22
CA VAL A 183 10.17 16.32 10.52
C VAL A 183 10.97 17.55 10.89
N ARG A 184 10.31 18.70 10.99
CA ARG A 184 10.87 19.91 11.60
C ARG A 184 10.77 19.84 13.11
#